data_AF-A0AAE5X7A4-F1
#
_entry.id   AF-A0AAE5X7A4-F1
#
_cell.length_a   1.000
_cell.length_b   1.000
_cell.length_c   1.000
_cell.angle_alpha   90.00
_cell.angle_beta   90.00
_cell.angle_gamma   90.00
#
_symmetry.space_group_name_H-M   'P 1'
#
loop_
_entity.id
_entity.type
_entity.pdbx_description
1 polymer ?
#
loop_
_entity_poly.entity_id
_entity_poly.type
_entity_poly.pdbx_seq_one_letter_code
_entity_poly.pdbx_strand_id
1 'polypeptide(L)' 'MPGATLRALFDHLDAAFDENGAVCDHTLSRTRAFLLAHRLEEARVLPWLANHGGYCDCEVLSNVENAVAGVIERDED' A
#
# COMPACT_ATOMS: atom_id res chain seq x y z
N MET A 1 -6.67 -7.14 5.90
CA MET A 1 -5.20 -7.17 6.05
C MET A 1 -4.90 -6.61 7.43
N PRO A 2 -4.03 -7.22 8.25
CA PRO A 2 -3.66 -6.65 9.56
C PRO A 2 -3.03 -5.26 9.42
N GLY A 3 -3.21 -4.38 10.41
CA GLY A 3 -2.67 -3.00 10.39
C GLY A 3 -1.16 -2.96 10.15
N ALA A 4 -0.40 -3.82 10.83
CA ALA A 4 1.06 -3.94 10.63
C ALA A 4 1.45 -4.30 9.19
N THR A 5 0.64 -5.11 8.50
CA THR A 5 0.90 -5.45 7.09
C THR A 5 0.59 -4.29 6.15
N LEU A 6 -0.40 -3.45 6.47
CA LEU A 6 -0.67 -2.22 5.72
C LEU A 6 0.46 -1.20 5.92
N ARG A 7 0.93 -1.00 7.16
CA ARG A 7 2.09 -0.16 7.45
C ARG A 7 3.31 -0.61 6.64
N ALA A 8 3.63 -1.90 6.65
CA ALA A 8 4.75 -2.46 5.88
C ALA A 8 4.61 -2.26 4.36
N LEU A 9 3.38 -2.25 3.82
CA LEU A 9 3.13 -1.90 2.42
C LEU A 9 3.45 -0.43 2.16
N PHE A 10 2.99 0.49 3.02
CA PHE A 10 3.27 1.92 2.87
C PHE A 10 4.77 2.21 2.96
N ASP A 11 5.45 1.67 3.96
CA ASP A 11 6.90 1.80 4.12
C ASP A 11 7.66 1.27 2.89
N HIS A 12 7.21 0.16 2.30
CA HIS A 12 7.80 -0.39 1.08
C HIS A 12 7.65 0.55 -0.13
N LEU A 13 6.49 1.21 -0.26
CA LEU A 13 6.21 2.13 -1.36
C LEU A 13 6.97 3.46 -1.17
N ASP A 14 6.98 4.02 0.04
CA ASP A 14 7.72 5.24 0.36
C ASP A 14 9.22 5.07 0.09
N ALA A 15 9.84 4.01 0.60
CA ALA A 15 11.26 3.71 0.36
C ALA A 15 11.55 3.59 -1.16
N ALA A 16 10.65 2.96 -1.91
CA ALA A 16 10.83 2.80 -3.35
C ALA A 16 10.79 4.14 -4.12
N PHE A 17 9.98 5.10 -3.69
CA PHE A 17 9.89 6.43 -4.29
C PHE A 17 11.03 7.35 -3.85
N ASP A 18 11.41 7.32 -2.57
CA ASP A 18 12.48 8.14 -2.00
C ASP A 18 13.87 7.73 -2.48
N GLU A 19 14.21 6.44 -2.45
CA GLU A 19 15.57 5.96 -2.76
C GLU A 19 15.95 6.13 -4.23
N ASN A 20 14.96 6.13 -5.13
CA ASN A 20 15.19 6.13 -6.57
C ASN A 20 14.70 7.41 -7.28
N GLY A 21 14.07 8.34 -6.56
CA GLY A 21 13.34 9.45 -7.18
C GLY A 21 12.35 8.95 -8.23
N ALA A 22 11.76 7.77 -8.00
CA ALA A 22 10.97 7.08 -9.01
C ALA A 22 9.72 7.91 -9.33
N VAL A 23 9.41 8.07 -10.61
CA VAL A 23 8.13 8.63 -11.04
C VAL A 23 7.11 7.51 -11.02
N CYS A 24 5.90 7.79 -10.52
CA CYS A 24 4.82 6.82 -10.59
C CYS A 24 4.48 6.49 -12.05
N ASP A 25 4.39 5.21 -12.38
CA ASP A 25 4.03 4.71 -13.71
C ASP A 25 2.51 4.49 -13.87
N HIS A 26 1.71 4.95 -12.91
CA HIS A 26 0.27 4.75 -12.82
C HIS A 26 -0.18 3.28 -12.80
N THR A 27 0.69 2.39 -12.31
CA THR A 27 0.37 0.99 -12.07
C THR A 27 0.46 0.61 -10.59
N LEU A 28 0.06 -0.62 -10.27
CA LEU A 28 0.22 -1.23 -8.94
C LEU A 28 1.40 -2.21 -8.92
N SER A 29 2.42 -1.99 -9.75
CA SER A 29 3.49 -2.98 -9.95
C SER A 29 4.26 -3.27 -8.67
N ARG A 30 4.55 -2.26 -7.85
CA ARG A 30 5.28 -2.43 -6.59
C ARG A 30 4.37 -3.01 -5.51
N THR A 31 3.12 -2.54 -5.45
CA THR A 31 2.09 -3.14 -4.59
C THR A 31 1.96 -4.63 -4.84
N ARG A 32 1.78 -5.06 -6.11
CA ARG A 32 1.67 -6.49 -6.46
C ARG A 32 2.94 -7.27 -6.11
N ALA A 33 4.12 -6.70 -6.34
CA ALA A 33 5.38 -7.32 -5.93
C ALA A 33 5.45 -7.55 -4.42
N PHE A 34 5.02 -6.56 -3.61
CA PHE A 34 4.92 -6.69 -2.16
C PHE A 34 3.94 -7.79 -1.76
N LEU A 35 2.73 -7.82 -2.35
CA LEU A 35 1.72 -8.84 -2.06
C LEU A 35 2.22 -10.24 -2.38
N LEU A 36 2.88 -10.42 -3.53
CA LEU A 36 3.48 -11.69 -3.92
C LEU A 36 4.56 -12.14 -2.92
N ALA A 37 5.45 -11.24 -2.53
CA ALA A 37 6.52 -11.53 -1.57
C ALA A 37 5.98 -11.94 -0.19
N HIS A 38 4.84 -11.39 0.22
CA HIS A 38 4.19 -11.67 1.50
C HIS A 38 3.09 -12.73 1.41
N ARG A 39 2.90 -13.36 0.24
CA ARG A 39 1.86 -14.37 -0.04
C ARG A 39 0.44 -13.88 0.27
N LEU A 40 0.16 -12.62 -0.05
CA LEU A 40 -1.14 -11.98 0.11
C LEU A 40 -1.96 -12.13 -1.18
N GLU A 41 -3.24 -12.42 -1.04
CA GLU A 41 -4.14 -12.63 -2.18
C GLU A 41 -4.49 -11.32 -2.89
N GLU A 42 -3.92 -11.07 -4.08
CA GLU A 42 -4.23 -9.87 -4.89
C GLU A 42 -5.74 -9.70 -5.13
N ALA A 43 -6.45 -10.80 -5.37
CA ALA A 43 -7.90 -10.80 -5.64
C ALA A 43 -8.73 -10.24 -4.47
N ARG A 44 -8.19 -10.24 -3.25
CA ARG A 44 -8.83 -9.61 -2.08
C ARG A 44 -8.31 -8.20 -1.84
N VAL A 45 -6.99 -8.00 -1.99
CA VAL A 45 -6.34 -6.74 -1.61
C VAL A 45 -6.59 -5.63 -2.62
N LEU A 46 -6.43 -5.90 -3.92
CA LEU A 46 -6.53 -4.85 -4.94
C LEU A 46 -7.92 -4.18 -4.99
N PRO A 47 -9.05 -4.93 -4.92
CA PRO A 47 -10.36 -4.30 -4.84
C PRO A 47 -10.55 -3.46 -3.56
N TRP A 48 -9.96 -3.87 -2.44
CA TRP A 48 -10.02 -3.11 -1.21
C TRP A 48 -9.22 -1.80 -1.31
N LEU A 49 -8.03 -1.82 -1.91
CA LEU A 49 -7.24 -0.62 -2.19
C LEU A 49 -8.01 0.34 -3.11
N ALA A 50 -8.61 -0.19 -4.18
CA ALA A 50 -9.42 0.59 -5.11
C ALA A 50 -10.61 1.28 -4.44
N ASN A 51 -11.30 0.59 -3.51
CA ASN A 51 -12.39 1.20 -2.72
C ASN A 51 -11.93 2.37 -1.84
N HIS A 52 -10.64 2.47 -1.54
CA HIS A 52 -10.03 3.57 -0.80
C HIS A 52 -9.23 4.51 -1.73
N GLY A 53 -9.46 4.42 -3.04
CA GLY A 53 -8.86 5.31 -4.03
C GLY A 53 -7.43 4.95 -4.46
N GLY A 54 -6.92 3.77 -4.13
CA GLY A 54 -5.59 3.30 -4.54
C GLY A 54 -5.60 2.54 -5.86
N TYR A 55 -5.42 3.22 -6.99
CA TYR A 55 -5.35 2.60 -8.33
C TYR A 55 -3.93 2.59 -8.93
N CYS A 56 -3.02 3.43 -8.45
CA CYS A 56 -1.56 3.34 -8.61
C CYS A 56 -0.86 3.17 -7.26
N ASP A 57 0.41 2.76 -7.28
CA ASP A 57 1.30 2.75 -6.11
C ASP A 57 1.33 4.12 -5.39
N CYS A 58 1.26 5.22 -6.15
CA CYS A 58 1.23 6.59 -5.63
C CYS A 58 -0.04 6.96 -4.83
N GLU A 59 -1.17 6.45 -5.27
CA GLU A 59 -2.48 6.67 -4.66
C GLU A 59 -2.70 5.73 -3.48
N VAL A 60 -2.02 4.58 -3.44
CA VAL A 60 -1.97 3.75 -2.23
C VAL A 60 -1.39 4.57 -1.07
N LEU A 61 -0.28 5.29 -1.29
CA LEU A 61 0.26 6.21 -0.28
C LEU A 61 -0.65 7.41 -0.03
N SER A 62 -1.09 8.10 -1.09
CA SER A 62 -1.77 9.39 -0.92
C SER A 62 -3.22 9.26 -0.41
N ASN A 63 -3.94 8.24 -0.85
CA ASN A 63 -5.37 8.06 -0.57
C ASN A 63 -5.61 6.99 0.48
N VAL A 64 -5.01 5.80 0.31
CA VAL A 64 -5.31 4.65 1.17
C VAL A 64 -4.74 4.86 2.56
N GLU A 65 -3.47 5.27 2.69
CA GLU A 65 -2.86 5.54 4.00
C GLU A 65 -3.65 6.59 4.79
N ASN A 66 -4.01 7.70 4.14
CA ASN A 66 -4.83 8.75 4.76
C ASN A 66 -6.21 8.22 5.18
N ALA A 67 -6.83 7.35 4.39
CA ALA A 67 -8.14 6.78 4.72
C ALA A 67 -8.13 5.86 5.95
N VAL A 68 -6.96 5.30 6.31
CA VAL A 68 -6.82 4.34 7.43
C VAL A 68 -5.92 4.81 8.56
N ALA A 69 -5.41 6.04 8.51
CA ALA A 69 -4.49 6.59 9.51
C ALA A 69 -4.97 6.37 10.97
N GLY A 70 -6.23 6.70 11.27
CA GLY A 70 -6.81 6.49 12.60
C GLY A 70 -7.21 5.04 12.95
N VAL A 71 -6.93 4.08 12.06
CA VAL A 71 -7.18 2.65 12.26
C VAL A 71 -5.87 1.91 12.55
N ILE A 72 -4.79 2.24 11.82
CA ILE A 72 -3.49 1.55 11.94
C ILE A 72 -2.79 1.85 13.28
N GLU A 73 -2.97 3.05 13.84
CA GLU A 73 -2.34 3.45 15.12
C GLU A 73 -2.90 2.70 16.35
N ARG A 74 -4.00 1.95 16.22
CA ARG A 74 -4.65 1.24 17.36
C ARG A 74 -4.31 -0.24 17.45
N ASP A 75 -3.50 -0.76 16.53
CA ASP A 75 -3.10 -2.18 16.49
C ASP A 75 -1.69 -2.41 17.08
N GLU A 76 -1.06 -1.38 17.67
CA GLU A 76 0.29 -1.46 18.28
C GLU A 76 0.28 -1.69 19.82
N ASP A 77 -0.89 -1.88 20.43
CA ASP A 77 -1.08 -2.18 21.87
C ASP A 77 -1.22 -3.69 22.18
#